data_AF-A0A7G8W955-F1
#
_entry.id   AF-A0A7G8W955-F1
#
_cell.length_a   1.000
_cell.length_b   1.000
_cell.length_c   1.000
_cell.angle_alpha   90.00
_cell.angle_beta   90.00
_cell.angle_gamma   90.00
#
_symmetry.space_group_name_H-M   'P 1'
#
loop_
_entity.id
_entity.type
_entity.pdbx_description
1 polymer ?
#
loop_
_entity_poly.entity_id
_entity_poly.type
_entity_poly.pdbx_seq_one_letter_code
_entity_poly.pdbx_strand_id
1 'polypeptide(L)'
;MSTKTVNLERIEELLLQIIFADKKALTLDEACLYTSLSRSYMYKLTSLRLIKFSKPLGKLVYFNKEYLDAWMLQNEHLTKDSIERDALLPLKNETGNGK
;
A
#
# COMPACT_ATOMS: atom_id res chain seq x y z
N MET A 1 -20.95 8.54 -31.01
CA MET A 1 -21.24 7.73 -29.81
C MET A 1 -19.98 7.66 -28.94
N SER A 2 -19.75 8.57 -27.98
CA SER A 2 -18.75 8.36 -26.90
C SER A 2 -18.68 9.47 -25.82
N THR A 3 -19.78 10.09 -25.40
CA THR A 3 -19.74 11.14 -24.33
C THR A 3 -20.43 10.74 -23.03
N LYS A 4 -21.29 9.71 -23.05
CA LYS A 4 -21.94 9.21 -21.83
C LYS A 4 -21.02 8.33 -20.99
N THR A 5 -20.23 7.45 -21.60
CA THR A 5 -19.39 6.46 -20.90
C THR A 5 -18.27 7.11 -20.09
N VAL A 6 -17.59 8.11 -20.68
CA VAL A 6 -16.47 8.84 -20.05
C VAL A 6 -16.90 9.55 -18.76
N ASN A 7 -18.16 10.01 -18.67
CA ASN A 7 -18.66 10.66 -17.46
C ASN A 7 -18.91 9.69 -16.30
N LEU A 8 -19.29 8.43 -16.58
CA LEU A 8 -19.57 7.46 -15.51
C LEU A 8 -18.28 6.93 -14.89
N GLU A 9 -17.30 6.57 -15.73
CA GLU A 9 -15.98 6.09 -15.27
C GLU A 9 -15.30 7.14 -14.39
N ARG A 10 -15.36 8.41 -14.79
CA ARG A 10 -14.78 9.51 -14.00
C ARG A 10 -15.46 9.69 -12.64
N ILE A 11 -16.78 9.52 -12.57
CA ILE A 11 -17.52 9.61 -11.30
C ILE A 11 -17.12 8.45 -10.38
N GLU A 12 -16.99 7.23 -10.92
CA GLU A 12 -16.58 6.05 -10.16
C GLU A 12 -15.17 6.22 -9.57
N GLU A 13 -14.20 6.69 -10.38
CA GLU A 13 -12.84 6.99 -9.91
C GLU A 13 -12.83 7.98 -8.75
N LEU A 14 -13.59 9.09 -8.87
CA LEU A 14 -13.65 10.12 -7.84
C LEU A 14 -14.30 9.60 -6.55
N LEU A 15 -15.35 8.78 -6.66
CA LEU A 15 -15.98 8.13 -5.51
C LEU A 15 -15.00 7.20 -4.78
N LEU A 16 -14.24 6.39 -5.52
CA LEU A 16 -13.23 5.52 -4.94
C LEU A 16 -12.14 6.30 -4.20
N GLN A 17 -11.65 7.41 -4.78
CA GLN A 17 -10.68 8.28 -4.13
C GLN A 17 -11.21 8.83 -2.80
N ILE A 18 -12.46 9.30 -2.76
CA ILE A 18 -13.08 9.83 -1.54
C ILE A 18 -13.23 8.73 -0.48
N ILE A 19 -13.71 7.55 -0.87
CA ILE A 19 -13.92 6.42 0.05
C ILE A 19 -12.58 6.00 0.68
N PHE A 20 -11.53 5.87 -0.12
CA PHE A 20 -10.23 5.44 0.38
C PHE A 20 -9.48 6.53 1.15
N ALA A 21 -9.81 7.81 0.96
CA ALA A 21 -9.19 8.90 1.71
C ALA A 21 -9.53 8.87 3.21
N ASP A 22 -10.77 8.55 3.58
CA ASP A 22 -11.24 8.60 4.98
C ASP A 22 -11.24 7.23 5.67
N LYS A 23 -11.38 6.13 4.90
CA LYS A 23 -11.58 4.80 5.46
C LYS A 23 -10.28 4.18 5.99
N LYS A 24 -10.27 3.89 7.31
CA LYS A 24 -9.13 3.25 7.99
C LYS A 24 -9.05 1.73 7.82
N ALA A 25 -10.19 1.06 7.69
CA ALA A 25 -10.26 -0.40 7.63
C ALA A 25 -10.94 -0.84 6.33
N LEU A 26 -10.21 -1.59 5.50
CA LEU A 26 -10.68 -2.10 4.22
C LEU A 26 -11.14 -3.55 4.37
N THR A 27 -12.25 -3.90 3.75
CA THR A 27 -12.62 -5.31 3.51
C THR A 27 -11.68 -5.94 2.49
N LEU A 28 -11.76 -7.26 2.31
CA LEU A 28 -10.99 -7.94 1.26
C LEU A 28 -11.22 -7.36 -0.13
N ASP A 29 -12.46 -7.05 -0.48
CA ASP A 29 -12.81 -6.57 -1.82
C ASP A 29 -12.31 -5.16 -2.06
N GLU A 30 -12.46 -4.30 -1.05
CA GLU A 30 -11.91 -2.95 -1.05
C GLU A 30 -10.39 -2.97 -1.12
N ALA A 31 -9.72 -3.87 -0.39
CA ALA A 31 -8.27 -4.00 -0.45
C ALA A 31 -7.81 -4.51 -1.82
N CYS A 32 -8.51 -5.46 -2.43
CA CYS A 32 -8.22 -5.92 -3.80
C CYS A 32 -8.34 -4.78 -4.81
N LEU A 33 -9.41 -3.98 -4.69
CA LEU A 33 -9.62 -2.82 -5.54
C LEU A 33 -8.54 -1.75 -5.33
N TYR A 34 -8.19 -1.50 -4.07
CA TYR A 34 -7.19 -0.51 -3.68
C TYR A 34 -5.78 -0.87 -4.15
N THR A 35 -5.36 -2.13 -3.97
CA THR A 35 -4.02 -2.59 -4.38
C THR A 35 -3.96 -3.10 -5.82
N SER A 36 -5.09 -3.12 -6.53
CA SER A 36 -5.24 -3.75 -7.85
C SER A 36 -4.80 -5.24 -7.90
N LEU A 37 -4.86 -5.95 -6.76
CA LEU A 37 -4.48 -7.36 -6.66
C LEU A 37 -5.72 -8.25 -6.80
N SER A 38 -5.53 -9.43 -7.40
CA SER A 38 -6.63 -10.40 -7.48
C SER A 38 -6.99 -10.95 -6.10
N ARG A 39 -8.27 -11.30 -5.91
CA ARG A 39 -8.76 -11.87 -4.65
C ARG A 39 -8.00 -13.14 -4.26
N SER A 40 -7.68 -14.01 -5.23
CA SER A 40 -6.88 -15.21 -5.00
C SER A 40 -5.47 -14.90 -4.50
N TYR A 41 -4.83 -13.86 -5.04
CA TYR A 41 -3.50 -13.44 -4.60
C TYR A 41 -3.57 -12.77 -3.22
N MET A 42 -4.57 -11.93 -2.96
CA MET A 42 -4.79 -11.35 -1.65
C MET A 42 -5.02 -12.44 -0.58
N TYR A 43 -5.80 -13.47 -0.91
CA TYR A 43 -5.94 -14.63 -0.03
C TYR A 43 -4.64 -15.38 0.18
N LYS A 44 -3.84 -15.60 -0.88
CA LYS A 44 -2.50 -16.19 -0.75
C LYS A 44 -1.61 -15.42 0.22
N LEU A 45 -1.60 -14.09 0.14
CA LEU A 45 -0.84 -13.25 1.06
C LEU A 45 -1.34 -13.38 2.51
N THR A 46 -2.66 -13.43 2.72
CA THR A 46 -3.23 -13.60 4.07
C THR A 46 -3.01 -15.01 4.63
N SER A 47 -3.13 -16.06 3.81
CA SER A 47 -2.95 -17.44 4.27
C SER A 47 -1.50 -17.73 4.63
N LEU A 48 -0.55 -17.14 3.89
CA LEU A 48 0.88 -17.18 4.17
C LEU A 48 1.32 -16.17 5.25
N ARG A 49 0.42 -15.35 5.79
CA ARG A 49 0.70 -14.29 6.78
C ARG A 49 1.78 -13.30 6.33
N LEU A 50 1.84 -13.02 5.03
CA LEU A 50 2.78 -12.06 4.44
C LEU A 50 2.32 -10.61 4.57
N ILE A 51 1.02 -10.41 4.82
CA ILE A 51 0.42 -9.09 5.08
C ILE A 51 -0.30 -9.11 6.42
N LYS A 52 -0.34 -7.96 7.11
CA LYS A 52 -1.12 -7.81 8.34
C LYS A 52 -2.62 -7.77 8.01
N PHE A 53 -3.42 -8.57 8.70
CA PHE A 53 -4.87 -8.60 8.55
C PHE A 53 -5.55 -8.91 9.88
N SER A 54 -6.86 -8.64 9.96
CA SER A 54 -7.70 -8.95 11.11
C SER A 54 -8.87 -9.85 10.69
N LYS A 55 -9.27 -10.78 11.58
CA LYS A 55 -10.41 -11.69 11.40
C LYS A 55 -11.31 -11.70 12.65
N PRO A 56 -12.00 -10.60 12.99
CA PRO A 56 -12.76 -10.49 14.24
C PRO A 56 -13.88 -11.54 14.36
N LEU A 57 -14.46 -11.96 13.24
CA LEU A 57 -15.54 -12.96 13.18
C LEU A 57 -15.09 -14.29 12.55
N GLY A 58 -13.78 -14.51 12.40
CA GLY A 58 -13.18 -15.72 11.82
C GLY A 58 -13.35 -15.89 10.29
N LYS A 59 -14.47 -15.44 9.71
CA LYS A 59 -14.78 -15.57 8.28
C LYS A 59 -14.35 -14.35 7.45
N LEU A 60 -14.55 -13.15 7.97
CA LEU A 60 -14.28 -11.91 7.26
C LEU A 60 -12.85 -11.44 7.50
N VAL A 61 -12.20 -10.93 6.45
CA VAL A 61 -10.84 -10.39 6.49
C VAL A 61 -10.89 -8.87 6.34
N TYR A 62 -10.20 -8.19 7.23
CA TYR A 62 -10.04 -6.74 7.21
C TYR A 62 -8.57 -6.35 7.21
N PHE A 63 -8.27 -5.22 6.59
CA PHE A 63 -6.94 -4.64 6.47
C PHE A 63 -6.97 -3.22 7.03
N ASN A 64 -6.03 -2.87 7.90
CA ASN A 64 -5.80 -1.48 8.22
C ASN A 64 -5.07 -0.83 7.04
N LYS A 65 -5.59 0.29 6.55
CA LYS A 65 -5.07 0.98 5.36
C LYS A 65 -3.62 1.41 5.52
N GLU A 66 -3.24 1.98 6.66
CA GLU A 66 -1.87 2.44 6.91
C GLU A 66 -0.85 1.30 6.88
N TYR A 67 -1.21 0.14 7.45
CA TYR A 67 -0.35 -1.04 7.36
C TYR A 67 -0.28 -1.63 5.97
N LEU A 68 -1.37 -1.54 5.20
CA LEU A 68 -1.39 -1.98 3.81
C LEU A 68 -0.55 -1.05 2.93
N ASP A 69 -0.63 0.27 3.14
CA ASP A 69 0.19 1.28 2.47
C ASP A 69 1.68 1.04 2.71
N ALA A 70 2.07 0.87 3.98
CA ALA A 70 3.44 0.56 4.35
C ALA A 70 3.94 -0.75 3.72
N TRP A 71 3.07 -1.76 3.61
CA TRP A 71 3.41 -3.03 2.97
C TRP A 71 3.59 -2.88 1.45
N MET A 72 2.77 -2.08 0.77
CA MET A 72 2.91 -1.85 -0.68
C MET A 72 4.22 -1.15 -1.04
N LEU A 73 4.75 -0.33 -0.14
CA LEU A 73 6.03 0.36 -0.29
C LEU A 73 7.22 -0.45 0.24
N GLN A 74 6.99 -1.70 0.69
CA GLN A 74 8.05 -2.55 1.17
C GLN A 74 9.00 -2.94 0.03
N ASN A 75 10.31 -2.82 0.27
CA ASN A 75 11.38 -3.05 -0.71
C ASN A 75 11.39 -2.03 -1.86
N GLU A 76 11.08 -0.76 -1.57
CA GLU A 76 11.33 0.33 -2.50
C GLU A 76 12.78 0.28 -3.00
N HIS A 77 12.95 0.32 -4.33
CA HIS A 77 14.26 0.34 -4.94
C HIS A 77 14.74 1.78 -5.06
N LEU A 78 15.95 2.04 -4.56
CA LEU A 78 16.60 3.33 -4.76
C LEU A 78 16.81 3.59 -6.25
N THR A 79 16.51 4.80 -6.68
CA THR A 79 16.83 5.24 -8.04
C THR A 79 18.35 5.36 -8.19
N LYS A 80 18.86 5.23 -9.42
CA LYS A 80 20.30 5.37 -9.71
C LYS A 80 20.85 6.69 -9.16
N ASP A 81 20.09 7.76 -9.34
CA ASP A 81 20.39 9.11 -8.86
C ASP A 81 20.50 9.18 -7.31
N SER A 82 19.63 8.47 -6.59
CA SER A 82 19.69 8.37 -5.12
C SER A 82 20.86 7.51 -4.64
N ILE A 83 21.18 6.41 -5.34
CA ILE A 83 22.35 5.57 -5.02
C ILE A 83 23.64 6.36 -5.18
N GLU A 84 23.77 7.12 -6.27
CA GLU A 84 24.93 7.98 -6.51
C GLU A 84 25.04 9.06 -5.44
N ARG A 85 23.94 9.75 -5.09
CA ARG A 85 23.97 10.76 -4.00
C ARG A 85 24.34 10.17 -2.64
N ASP A 86 23.80 9.01 -2.28
CA ASP A 86 24.09 8.35 -1.00
C ASP A 86 25.55 7.88 -0.93
N ALA A 87 26.09 7.36 -2.04
CA ALA A 87 27.50 7.01 -2.16
C ALA A 87 28.44 8.24 -2.11
N LEU A 88 27.94 9.43 -2.50
CA LEU A 88 28.68 10.69 -2.42
C LEU A 88 28.57 11.39 -1.05
N LEU A 89 27.69 10.94 -0.14
CA LEU A 89 27.67 11.48 1.22
C LEU A 89 28.87 10.92 1.99
N PRO A 90 29.85 11.75 2.40
CA PRO A 90 30.93 11.27 3.24
C PRO A 90 30.32 10.75 4.54
N LEU A 91 30.60 9.49 4.87
CA LEU A 91 30.25 8.88 6.14
C LEU A 91 30.59 9.87 7.26
N LYS A 92 29.56 10.49 7.84
CA LYS A 92 29.75 11.45 8.92
C LYS A 92 30.18 10.64 10.14
N ASN A 93 31.50 10.51 10.25
CA ASN A 93 32.17 9.95 11.40
C ASN A 93 31.91 10.89 12.58
N GLU A 94 31.12 10.43 13.54
CA GLU A 94 31.15 11.01 14.88
C GLU A 94 31.88 10.04 15.81
N THR A 95 33.16 10.35 15.95
CA THR A 95 34.07 9.96 17.01
C THR A 95 33.66 10.61 18.34
N GLY A 96 33.83 9.88 19.46
CA GLY A 96 33.86 10.40 20.84
C GLY A 96 32.63 9.98 21.65
N ASN A 97 32.69 9.39 22.84
CA ASN A 97 33.68 9.39 23.92
C ASN A 97 33.25 8.21 24.85
N GLY A 98 34.08 7.26 25.30
CA GLY A 98 35.21 7.46 26.20
C GLY A 98 34.74 7.42 27.66
N LYS A 99 34.84 6.24 28.29
CA LYS A 99 34.80 5.92 29.74
C LYS A 99 33.57 6.36 30.57
#